data_AF-A0A1G8KE65-F1
#
_entry.id   AF-A0A1G8KE65-F1
#
_cell.length_a   1.000
_cell.length_b   1.000
_cell.length_c   1.000
_cell.angle_alpha   90.00
_cell.angle_beta   90.00
_cell.angle_gamma   90.00
#
_symmetry.space_group_name_H-M   'P 1'
#
loop_
_entity.id
_entity.type
_entity.pdbx_description
1 polymer ?
#
loop_
_entity_poly.entity_id
_entity_poly.type
_entity_poly.pdbx_seq_one_letter_code
_entity_poly.pdbx_strand_id
1 'polypeptide(L)'
;MKKILVLLLAATMSLGLFACKGKEAGTPEETPGGETKTLTGTGEGYGGEVKVTVTMEGDTIKEVVAEGASETQGIGTPALEQLPAKFVEANSWDVDVIAGATWTSNGLIYAMKNALDPTANPWPMAEEEEEEGNVEASDVFFGFGVANMPRKGPGADDKDVQVWSINQVLAGALFDGDGKILHLLVDQVEIASPNYDGAGMPHISGWPGQTGYNIDDNHDAKVDGVTDNTEDLFLKEVSEWMTKRQRGSEYKMGMSTWEEQMDSYQKLFVGKTVEEVEEWFTKYTSDLNGRPLKDGSDKPEDKAKYDALTADEKAMLADVTSGATMSLNDGHGNIVEAIKLAYENREGLEITEAESRGFGVSFMPRVGPGKDDQDVQVYSFNQVFASTLFDQDGKIVSLHVDQMEVATPNYDGDGMPHFSGWPGQGGYNYDENHDAKVDGKTEDTEENFFSEIESWKTKRERGSDYKMGMSTWEQQMDAYEELFIGKTVDEIEAWFEKYTSDLNGRPLKDGSDKPEDKAKYDALTAEDKAMLEDVTSGATMSLNDGHGDLIAAIRASYENRITINLSVK
;
A
#
# COMPACT_ATOMS: atom_id res chain seq x y z
N MET A 1 23.76 -72.15 -13.11
CA MET A 1 23.54 -71.94 -11.67
C MET A 1 22.34 -71.03 -11.50
N LYS A 2 21.58 -71.24 -10.43
CA LYS A 2 20.14 -70.97 -10.33
C LYS A 2 19.75 -69.50 -10.51
N LYS A 3 18.53 -69.33 -11.03
CA LYS A 3 17.63 -68.15 -11.00
C LYS A 3 17.73 -67.11 -12.12
N ILE A 4 17.54 -67.54 -13.37
CA ILE A 4 16.81 -66.79 -14.41
C ILE A 4 16.10 -67.83 -15.30
N LEU A 5 14.89 -68.27 -14.94
CA LEU A 5 13.97 -69.01 -15.85
C LEU A 5 12.61 -69.29 -15.15
N VAL A 6 11.75 -68.29 -14.97
CA VAL A 6 10.30 -68.49 -14.73
C VAL A 6 9.55 -67.36 -15.45
N LEU A 7 9.55 -67.45 -16.78
CA LEU A 7 8.58 -66.80 -17.66
C LEU A 7 7.54 -67.87 -18.03
N LEU A 8 6.28 -67.45 -18.14
CA LEU A 8 5.26 -67.99 -19.05
C LEU A 8 5.24 -69.52 -19.28
N LEU A 9 4.28 -70.22 -18.67
CA LEU A 9 3.50 -71.27 -19.35
C LEU A 9 2.35 -71.77 -18.46
N ALA A 10 1.23 -72.16 -19.11
CA ALA A 10 -0.01 -72.74 -18.57
C ALA A 10 -1.00 -71.67 -18.04
N ALA A 11 -1.89 -71.08 -18.84
CA ALA A 11 -2.76 -71.66 -19.87
C ALA A 11 -3.51 -72.93 -19.41
N THR A 12 -4.82 -72.72 -19.19
CA THR A 12 -5.93 -73.65 -19.35
C THR A 12 -6.18 -74.77 -18.33
N MET A 13 -7.45 -74.80 -17.91
CA MET A 13 -8.28 -76.00 -17.69
C MET A 13 -8.16 -76.75 -16.35
N SER A 14 -9.13 -76.50 -15.45
CA SER A 14 -10.26 -77.42 -15.17
C SER A 14 -10.60 -77.62 -13.68
N LEU A 15 -11.91 -77.53 -13.38
CA LEU A 15 -12.70 -78.35 -12.43
C LEU A 15 -12.26 -78.34 -10.95
N GLY A 16 -13.08 -78.03 -9.93
CA GLY A 16 -14.51 -77.82 -9.80
C GLY A 16 -14.92 -78.08 -8.33
N LEU A 17 -16.10 -77.55 -7.95
CA LEU A 17 -17.00 -77.99 -6.86
C LEU A 17 -16.63 -77.71 -5.39
N PHE A 18 -17.37 -76.78 -4.77
CA PHE A 18 -18.34 -76.99 -3.67
C PHE A 18 -19.07 -75.64 -3.47
N ALA A 19 -20.27 -75.38 -4.01
CA ALA A 19 -21.60 -75.91 -3.66
C ALA A 19 -22.01 -75.66 -2.19
N CYS A 20 -22.60 -74.48 -1.92
CA CYS A 20 -23.80 -74.40 -1.09
C CYS A 20 -24.73 -73.28 -1.61
N LYS A 21 -26.01 -73.64 -1.67
CA LYS A 21 -27.10 -73.02 -2.45
C LYS A 21 -28.11 -72.42 -1.45
N GLY A 22 -28.60 -71.21 -1.69
CA GLY A 22 -29.49 -70.55 -0.72
C GLY A 22 -30.20 -69.25 -1.12
N LYS A 23 -30.89 -69.24 -2.27
CA LYS A 23 -32.14 -68.48 -2.60
C LYS A 23 -32.08 -66.97 -2.94
N GLU A 24 -32.41 -66.69 -4.21
CA GLU A 24 -32.50 -65.41 -4.93
C GLU A 24 -33.68 -64.50 -4.51
N ALA A 25 -33.55 -63.19 -4.71
CA ALA A 25 -34.35 -62.41 -5.68
C ALA A 25 -33.92 -60.92 -5.75
N GLY A 26 -33.62 -60.44 -6.97
CA GLY A 26 -33.74 -59.02 -7.35
C GLY A 26 -32.43 -58.26 -7.61
N THR A 27 -31.94 -58.29 -8.86
CA THR A 27 -30.94 -57.37 -9.40
C THR A 27 -31.56 -55.99 -9.66
N PRO A 28 -30.90 -54.88 -9.31
CA PRO A 28 -30.91 -53.65 -10.10
C PRO A 28 -29.64 -53.58 -10.95
N GLU A 29 -29.80 -53.18 -12.21
CA GLU A 29 -28.72 -52.93 -13.18
C GLU A 29 -27.64 -51.97 -12.64
N GLU A 30 -26.38 -52.36 -12.75
CA GLU A 30 -25.25 -51.42 -12.73
C GLU A 30 -25.22 -50.66 -14.06
N THR A 31 -25.29 -49.33 -13.98
CA THR A 31 -24.97 -48.42 -15.07
C THR A 31 -23.44 -48.28 -15.14
N PRO A 32 -22.79 -48.18 -16.32
CA PRO A 32 -21.34 -48.05 -16.41
C PRO A 32 -20.92 -46.68 -15.84
N GLY A 33 -20.12 -46.68 -14.78
CA GLY A 33 -19.64 -45.46 -14.11
C GLY A 33 -18.76 -44.61 -15.03
N GLY A 34 -19.03 -43.30 -15.05
CA GLY A 34 -18.22 -42.33 -15.78
C GLY A 34 -16.86 -42.14 -15.13
N GLU A 35 -15.86 -41.72 -15.92
CA GLU A 35 -14.56 -41.30 -15.38
C GLU A 35 -14.78 -40.17 -14.36
N THR A 36 -14.31 -40.39 -13.12
CA THR A 36 -14.38 -39.41 -12.05
C THR A 36 -13.13 -38.53 -12.10
N LYS A 37 -13.28 -37.20 -12.13
CA LYS A 37 -12.18 -36.21 -12.18
C LYS A 37 -12.22 -35.36 -10.91
N THR A 38 -11.09 -35.24 -10.24
CA THR A 38 -10.95 -34.31 -9.10
C THR A 38 -10.25 -33.03 -9.56
N LEU A 39 -10.81 -31.89 -9.19
CA LEU A 39 -10.33 -30.55 -9.49
C LEU A 39 -10.16 -29.79 -8.19
N THR A 40 -9.11 -28.98 -8.09
CA THR A 40 -8.90 -28.13 -6.92
C THR A 40 -8.80 -26.70 -7.40
N GLY A 41 -9.45 -25.80 -6.66
CA GLY A 41 -9.31 -24.39 -6.85
C GLY A 41 -9.17 -23.67 -5.52
N THR A 42 -8.63 -22.47 -5.59
CA THR A 42 -8.35 -21.62 -4.44
C THR A 42 -9.05 -20.28 -4.62
N GLY A 43 -9.42 -19.67 -3.51
CA GLY A 43 -10.05 -18.36 -3.44
C GLY A 43 -9.70 -17.67 -2.13
N GLU A 44 -9.96 -16.37 -2.05
CA GLU A 44 -9.68 -15.58 -0.84
C GLU A 44 -10.85 -15.63 0.14
N GLY A 45 -10.60 -16.18 1.32
CA GLY A 45 -11.51 -16.14 2.44
C GLY A 45 -11.35 -14.88 3.29
N TYR A 46 -12.13 -14.74 4.35
CA TYR A 46 -12.02 -13.60 5.25
C TYR A 46 -10.70 -13.61 6.03
N GLY A 47 -10.30 -14.77 6.54
CA GLY A 47 -9.06 -14.95 7.30
C GLY A 47 -7.86 -15.41 6.47
N GLY A 48 -8.02 -15.55 5.15
CA GLY A 48 -6.95 -15.93 4.20
C GLY A 48 -7.44 -16.99 3.21
N GLU A 49 -6.53 -17.71 2.57
CA GLU A 49 -6.88 -18.67 1.52
C GLU A 49 -7.93 -19.71 1.94
N VAL A 50 -8.92 -19.92 1.07
CA VAL A 50 -9.85 -21.06 1.10
C VAL A 50 -9.67 -21.93 -0.13
N LYS A 51 -9.70 -23.25 0.06
CA LYS A 51 -9.51 -24.25 -1.00
C LYS A 51 -10.76 -25.06 -1.17
N VAL A 52 -11.11 -25.33 -2.43
CA VAL A 52 -12.22 -26.20 -2.78
C VAL A 52 -11.73 -27.35 -3.63
N THR A 53 -12.04 -28.57 -3.21
CA THR A 53 -11.81 -29.79 -3.99
C THR A 53 -13.15 -30.31 -4.51
N VAL A 54 -13.28 -30.35 -5.84
CA VAL A 54 -14.48 -30.75 -6.57
C VAL A 54 -14.26 -32.12 -7.21
N THR A 55 -15.13 -33.08 -6.90
CA THR A 55 -15.16 -34.39 -7.57
C THR A 55 -16.27 -34.41 -8.60
N MET A 56 -15.91 -34.51 -9.87
CA MET A 56 -16.80 -34.54 -11.03
C MET A 56 -16.98 -35.96 -11.55
N GLU A 57 -18.20 -36.34 -11.95
CA GLU A 57 -18.47 -37.50 -12.80
C GLU A 57 -19.14 -37.00 -14.09
N GLY A 58 -18.38 -36.93 -15.19
CA GLY A 58 -18.79 -36.19 -16.39
C GLY A 58 -19.02 -34.70 -16.07
N ASP A 59 -20.21 -34.19 -16.40
CA ASP A 59 -20.60 -32.79 -16.13
C ASP A 59 -21.33 -32.62 -14.78
N THR A 60 -21.31 -33.64 -13.91
CA THR A 60 -22.00 -33.62 -12.61
C THR A 60 -21.00 -33.52 -11.45
N ILE A 61 -21.17 -32.53 -10.58
CA ILE A 61 -20.50 -32.37 -9.30
C ILE A 61 -21.06 -33.42 -8.32
N LYS A 62 -20.21 -34.34 -7.85
CA LYS A 62 -20.58 -35.39 -6.89
C LYS A 62 -20.27 -35.00 -5.46
N GLU A 63 -19.16 -34.32 -5.27
CA GLU A 63 -18.67 -33.94 -3.96
C GLU A 63 -17.91 -32.64 -4.08
N VAL A 64 -18.09 -31.79 -3.09
CA VAL A 64 -17.28 -30.60 -2.87
C VAL A 64 -16.79 -30.64 -1.44
N VAL A 65 -15.50 -30.41 -1.25
CA VAL A 65 -14.88 -30.24 0.07
C VAL A 65 -14.28 -28.86 0.11
N ALA A 66 -14.62 -28.07 1.13
CA ALA A 66 -14.05 -26.75 1.36
C ALA A 66 -13.14 -26.76 2.59
N GLU A 67 -11.99 -26.14 2.47
CA GLU A 67 -10.98 -25.98 3.51
C GLU A 67 -10.60 -24.51 3.64
N GLY A 68 -10.31 -24.05 4.85
CA GLY A 68 -9.96 -22.66 5.13
C GLY A 68 -9.30 -22.56 6.50
N ALA A 69 -8.06 -23.04 6.61
CA ALA A 69 -7.36 -23.15 7.89
C ALA A 69 -7.10 -21.78 8.54
N SER A 70 -6.96 -20.73 7.72
CA SER A 70 -6.75 -19.35 8.16
C SER A 70 -8.05 -18.61 8.47
N GLU A 71 -9.22 -19.20 8.20
CA GLU A 71 -10.50 -18.53 8.45
C GLU A 71 -10.74 -18.22 9.92
N THR A 72 -11.29 -17.04 10.17
CA THR A 72 -11.68 -16.63 11.52
C THR A 72 -12.86 -17.46 12.01
N GLN A 73 -12.66 -18.18 13.11
CA GLN A 73 -13.68 -19.01 13.73
C GLN A 73 -14.95 -18.20 14.03
N GLY A 74 -16.10 -18.67 13.54
CA GLY A 74 -17.40 -18.04 13.74
C GLY A 74 -17.74 -16.95 12.72
N ILE A 75 -16.78 -16.44 11.94
CA ILE A 75 -17.03 -15.53 10.82
C ILE A 75 -17.11 -16.32 9.52
N GLY A 76 -16.03 -17.03 9.16
CA GLY A 76 -15.95 -17.81 7.92
C GLY A 76 -16.54 -19.21 7.98
N THR A 77 -16.60 -19.78 9.18
CA THR A 77 -17.05 -21.16 9.43
C THR A 77 -18.41 -21.50 8.80
N PRO A 78 -19.44 -20.63 8.87
CA PRO A 78 -20.73 -20.93 8.25
C PRO A 78 -20.66 -21.17 6.74
N ALA A 79 -19.77 -20.47 6.03
CA ALA A 79 -19.59 -20.63 4.60
C ALA A 79 -18.90 -21.97 4.26
N LEU A 80 -17.83 -22.32 4.99
CA LEU A 80 -17.09 -23.59 4.83
C LEU A 80 -17.99 -24.82 5.04
N GLU A 81 -18.91 -24.75 6.00
CA GLU A 81 -19.80 -25.88 6.32
C GLU A 81 -21.00 -26.01 5.38
N GLN A 82 -21.54 -24.89 4.88
CA GLN A 82 -22.83 -24.90 4.18
C GLN A 82 -22.70 -24.87 2.65
N LEU A 83 -21.73 -24.12 2.11
CA LEU A 83 -21.62 -23.95 0.66
C LEU A 83 -21.27 -25.23 -0.12
N PRO A 84 -20.41 -26.15 0.37
CA PRO A 84 -20.11 -27.38 -0.36
C PRO A 84 -21.35 -28.20 -0.73
N ALA A 85 -22.29 -28.33 0.21
CA ALA A 85 -23.56 -29.02 -0.04
C ALA A 85 -24.42 -28.28 -1.07
N LYS A 86 -24.47 -26.94 -1.02
CA LYS A 86 -25.20 -26.12 -1.99
C LYS A 86 -24.63 -26.23 -3.40
N PHE A 87 -23.31 -26.28 -3.56
CA PHE A 87 -22.67 -26.45 -4.86
C PHE A 87 -23.03 -27.79 -5.51
N VAL A 88 -23.03 -28.86 -4.71
CA VAL A 88 -23.46 -30.20 -5.16
C VAL A 88 -24.95 -30.19 -5.53
N GLU A 89 -25.81 -29.61 -4.69
CA GLU A 89 -27.26 -29.55 -4.92
C GLU A 89 -27.61 -28.74 -6.18
N ALA A 90 -26.94 -27.61 -6.39
CA ALA A 90 -27.14 -26.75 -7.56
C ALA A 90 -26.47 -27.29 -8.82
N ASN A 91 -25.52 -28.23 -8.68
CA ASN A 91 -24.58 -28.62 -9.73
C ASN A 91 -23.93 -27.40 -10.42
N SER A 92 -23.61 -26.37 -9.63
CA SER A 92 -23.16 -25.06 -10.10
C SER A 92 -22.43 -24.32 -8.97
N TRP A 93 -21.54 -23.40 -9.33
CA TRP A 93 -20.92 -22.43 -8.41
C TRP A 93 -21.83 -21.22 -8.13
N ASP A 94 -22.90 -21.05 -8.91
CA ASP A 94 -23.86 -19.96 -8.79
C ASP A 94 -24.88 -20.24 -7.67
N VAL A 95 -24.50 -19.91 -6.44
CA VAL A 95 -25.31 -20.13 -5.23
C VAL A 95 -25.30 -18.88 -4.34
N ASP A 96 -26.33 -18.71 -3.53
CA ASP A 96 -26.42 -17.58 -2.60
C ASP A 96 -25.35 -17.66 -1.50
N VAL A 97 -24.72 -16.51 -1.24
CA VAL A 97 -23.79 -16.30 -0.12
C VAL A 97 -24.46 -16.55 1.24
N ILE A 98 -23.66 -16.96 2.22
CA ILE A 98 -24.14 -17.15 3.59
C ILE A 98 -24.08 -15.81 4.33
N ALA A 99 -25.22 -15.37 4.88
CA ALA A 99 -25.30 -14.14 5.67
C ALA A 99 -24.33 -14.19 6.86
N GLY A 100 -23.57 -13.11 7.06
CA GLY A 100 -22.52 -13.03 8.09
C GLY A 100 -21.19 -13.69 7.72
N ALA A 101 -21.11 -14.38 6.57
CA ALA A 101 -19.90 -15.00 6.03
C ALA A 101 -19.73 -14.65 4.55
N THR A 102 -20.12 -13.44 4.16
CA THR A 102 -20.18 -13.00 2.74
C THR A 102 -18.83 -13.11 2.05
N TRP A 103 -17.76 -12.66 2.71
CA TRP A 103 -16.41 -12.67 2.12
C TRP A 103 -15.92 -14.09 1.85
N THR A 104 -15.95 -14.94 2.88
CA THR A 104 -15.63 -16.38 2.76
C THR A 104 -16.53 -17.08 1.74
N SER A 105 -17.81 -16.69 1.64
CA SER A 105 -18.73 -17.25 0.66
C SER A 105 -18.29 -16.92 -0.77
N ASN A 106 -17.93 -15.67 -1.03
CA ASN A 106 -17.38 -15.25 -2.32
C ASN A 106 -16.03 -15.93 -2.61
N GLY A 107 -15.19 -16.10 -1.57
CA GLY A 107 -13.97 -16.91 -1.61
C GLY A 107 -14.20 -18.32 -2.15
N LEU A 108 -15.15 -19.05 -1.57
CA LEU A 108 -15.48 -20.42 -1.98
C LEU A 108 -16.15 -20.50 -3.36
N ILE A 109 -16.99 -19.51 -3.71
CA ILE A 109 -17.57 -19.42 -5.06
C ILE A 109 -16.47 -19.19 -6.10
N TYR A 110 -15.51 -18.32 -5.80
CA TYR A 110 -14.36 -18.11 -6.65
C TYR A 110 -13.50 -19.36 -6.75
N ALA A 111 -13.19 -20.03 -5.63
CA ALA A 111 -12.44 -21.28 -5.61
C ALA A 111 -13.12 -22.37 -6.47
N MET A 112 -14.45 -22.45 -6.48
CA MET A 112 -15.21 -23.31 -7.38
C MET A 112 -15.01 -22.91 -8.86
N LYS A 113 -15.08 -21.62 -9.19
CA LYS A 113 -14.82 -21.13 -10.56
C LYS A 113 -13.40 -21.41 -11.00
N ASN A 114 -12.41 -21.16 -10.15
CA ASN A 114 -11.00 -21.46 -10.36
C ASN A 114 -10.78 -22.98 -10.54
N ALA A 115 -11.43 -23.84 -9.76
CA ALA A 115 -11.33 -25.29 -9.91
C ALA A 115 -11.83 -25.77 -11.29
N LEU A 116 -12.90 -25.16 -11.79
CA LEU A 116 -13.59 -25.59 -13.01
C LEU A 116 -13.04 -24.94 -14.28
N ASP A 117 -12.59 -23.68 -14.20
CA ASP A 117 -11.98 -22.92 -15.27
C ASP A 117 -10.88 -21.98 -14.72
N PRO A 118 -9.68 -22.54 -14.44
CA PRO A 118 -8.57 -21.78 -13.88
C PRO A 118 -7.98 -20.78 -14.89
N THR A 119 -8.19 -20.96 -16.20
CA THR A 119 -7.73 -19.97 -17.19
C THR A 119 -8.60 -18.72 -17.19
N ALA A 120 -9.93 -18.89 -17.08
CA ALA A 120 -10.85 -17.74 -16.98
C ALA A 120 -10.91 -17.15 -15.57
N ASN A 121 -10.54 -17.91 -14.55
CA ASN A 121 -10.55 -17.51 -13.14
C ASN A 121 -9.21 -17.87 -12.49
N PRO A 122 -8.09 -17.24 -12.91
CA PRO A 122 -6.78 -17.60 -12.40
C PRO A 122 -6.62 -17.15 -10.95
N TRP A 123 -6.30 -18.10 -10.07
CA TRP A 123 -5.84 -17.81 -8.72
C TRP A 123 -4.34 -17.56 -8.78
N PRO A 124 -3.81 -16.46 -8.23
CA PRO A 124 -2.37 -16.31 -8.08
C PRO A 124 -1.92 -17.45 -7.16
N MET A 125 -1.22 -18.44 -7.71
CA MET A 125 -0.55 -19.40 -6.82
C MET A 125 0.36 -18.57 -5.93
N ALA A 126 0.40 -18.89 -4.64
CA ALA A 126 1.52 -18.48 -3.81
C ALA A 126 2.78 -18.81 -4.61
N GLU A 127 3.47 -17.77 -5.07
CA GLU A 127 4.80 -17.94 -5.60
C GLU A 127 5.57 -18.68 -4.50
N GLU A 128 6.25 -19.77 -4.86
CA GLU A 128 7.42 -20.13 -4.06
C GLU A 128 8.21 -18.83 -3.95
N GLU A 129 8.61 -18.42 -2.74
CA GLU A 129 9.57 -17.33 -2.57
C GLU A 129 10.76 -17.68 -3.48
N GLU A 130 10.76 -17.15 -4.71
CA GLU A 130 11.95 -17.13 -5.51
C GLU A 130 12.88 -16.29 -4.67
N GLU A 131 13.98 -16.89 -4.20
CA GLU A 131 15.11 -16.10 -3.74
C GLU A 131 15.37 -15.10 -4.88
N GLU A 132 15.00 -13.83 -4.67
CA GLU A 132 15.31 -12.78 -5.62
C GLU A 132 16.80 -12.87 -5.86
N GLY A 133 17.16 -13.32 -7.07
CA GLY A 133 18.54 -13.54 -7.44
C GLY A 133 19.29 -12.22 -7.29
N ASN A 134 20.55 -12.29 -6.86
CA ASN A 134 21.39 -11.12 -6.65
C ASN A 134 21.22 -10.09 -7.78
N VAL A 135 20.81 -8.87 -7.43
CA VAL A 135 20.72 -7.76 -8.37
C VAL A 135 22.11 -7.19 -8.54
N GLU A 136 22.68 -7.28 -9.75
CA GLU A 136 24.01 -6.74 -10.05
C GLU A 136 23.90 -5.48 -10.91
N ALA A 137 24.51 -4.38 -10.46
CA ALA A 137 24.59 -3.12 -11.20
C ALA A 137 26.00 -2.53 -11.17
N SER A 138 26.34 -1.63 -12.09
CA SER A 138 27.61 -0.87 -12.06
C SER A 138 27.42 0.49 -11.41
N ASP A 139 26.34 1.18 -11.77
CA ASP A 139 25.91 2.42 -11.15
C ASP A 139 24.48 2.20 -10.63
N VAL A 140 24.18 2.76 -9.46
CA VAL A 140 22.85 2.70 -8.86
C VAL A 140 22.40 4.11 -8.53
N PHE A 141 21.14 4.41 -8.83
CA PHE A 141 20.48 5.66 -8.49
C PHE A 141 19.26 5.36 -7.62
N PHE A 142 19.00 6.18 -6.63
CA PHE A 142 17.75 6.14 -5.88
C PHE A 142 16.93 7.37 -6.23
N GLY A 143 15.62 7.20 -6.41
CA GLY A 143 14.71 8.31 -6.57
C GLY A 143 13.40 8.12 -5.85
N PHE A 144 12.79 9.23 -5.43
CA PHE A 144 11.53 9.27 -4.72
C PHE A 144 10.55 10.24 -5.39
N GLY A 145 9.29 9.82 -5.53
CA GLY A 145 8.23 10.58 -6.17
C GLY A 145 6.92 10.51 -5.39
N VAL A 146 6.22 11.64 -5.32
CA VAL A 146 4.91 11.77 -4.68
C VAL A 146 3.91 12.31 -5.70
N ALA A 147 2.91 11.50 -6.07
CA ALA A 147 1.82 11.94 -6.95
C ALA A 147 0.56 12.24 -6.14
N ASN A 148 0.18 13.52 -6.08
CA ASN A 148 -0.99 14.01 -5.35
C ASN A 148 -2.23 14.04 -6.25
N MET A 149 -3.34 13.45 -5.79
CA MET A 149 -4.58 13.36 -6.54
C MET A 149 -5.81 13.67 -5.68
N PRO A 150 -6.44 14.83 -5.88
CA PRO A 150 -7.78 15.09 -5.37
C PRO A 150 -8.79 14.20 -6.09
N ARG A 151 -9.84 13.78 -5.38
CA ARG A 151 -10.93 13.02 -5.99
C ARG A 151 -12.29 13.40 -5.44
N LYS A 152 -13.20 13.61 -6.39
CA LYS A 152 -14.65 13.55 -6.19
C LYS A 152 -15.11 12.10 -6.28
N GLY A 153 -15.59 11.54 -5.17
CA GLY A 153 -16.15 10.19 -5.15
C GLY A 153 -17.38 10.05 -6.06
N PRO A 154 -17.74 8.83 -6.50
CA PRO A 154 -18.89 8.61 -7.37
C PRO A 154 -20.24 8.83 -6.68
N GLY A 155 -20.27 8.96 -5.34
CA GLY A 155 -21.48 9.03 -4.55
C GLY A 155 -21.51 10.18 -3.54
N ALA A 156 -22.69 10.38 -2.98
CA ALA A 156 -22.98 11.24 -1.86
C ALA A 156 -23.67 10.40 -0.77
N ASP A 157 -23.68 10.89 0.46
CA ASP A 157 -24.40 10.26 1.56
C ASP A 157 -25.93 10.44 1.45
N ASP A 158 -26.69 9.89 2.42
CA ASP A 158 -28.16 9.97 2.44
C ASP A 158 -28.73 11.38 2.70
N LYS A 159 -27.85 12.40 2.78
CA LYS A 159 -28.18 13.83 2.86
C LYS A 159 -27.69 14.60 1.64
N ASP A 160 -27.31 13.90 0.57
CA ASP A 160 -26.78 14.47 -0.68
C ASP A 160 -25.45 15.25 -0.48
N VAL A 161 -24.67 14.95 0.58
CA VAL A 161 -23.33 15.51 0.76
C VAL A 161 -22.31 14.62 0.05
N GLN A 162 -21.55 15.24 -0.86
CA GLN A 162 -20.55 14.58 -1.71
C GLN A 162 -19.46 13.91 -0.88
N VAL A 163 -18.99 12.73 -1.32
CA VAL A 163 -17.80 12.09 -0.76
C VAL A 163 -16.55 12.58 -1.49
N TRP A 164 -15.50 12.93 -0.76
CA TRP A 164 -14.21 13.39 -1.29
C TRP A 164 -13.07 12.51 -0.77
N SER A 165 -11.95 12.51 -1.49
CA SER A 165 -10.72 11.86 -1.03
C SER A 165 -9.48 12.56 -1.57
N ILE A 166 -8.40 12.49 -0.80
CA ILE A 166 -7.04 12.88 -1.18
C ILE A 166 -6.24 11.59 -1.32
N ASN A 167 -5.65 11.37 -2.48
CA ASN A 167 -4.88 10.18 -2.79
C ASN A 167 -3.44 10.58 -3.09
N GLN A 168 -2.48 10.04 -2.36
CA GLN A 168 -1.06 10.32 -2.56
C GLN A 168 -0.34 9.02 -2.83
N VAL A 169 0.17 8.84 -4.04
CA VAL A 169 1.00 7.67 -4.37
C VAL A 169 2.46 8.01 -4.10
N LEU A 170 3.12 7.17 -3.32
CA LEU A 170 4.50 7.29 -2.89
C LEU A 170 5.32 6.22 -3.61
N ALA A 171 6.26 6.61 -4.47
CA ALA A 171 7.11 5.67 -5.20
C ALA A 171 8.58 5.92 -4.90
N GLY A 172 9.27 4.90 -4.38
CA GLY A 172 10.73 4.89 -4.29
C GLY A 172 11.29 3.83 -5.21
N ALA A 173 12.25 4.19 -6.06
CA ALA A 173 12.84 3.29 -7.04
C ALA A 173 14.37 3.31 -7.02
N LEU A 174 14.97 2.15 -7.23
CA LEU A 174 16.37 2.01 -7.59
C LEU A 174 16.48 1.87 -9.10
N PHE A 175 17.42 2.57 -9.71
CA PHE A 175 17.68 2.53 -11.15
C PHE A 175 19.13 2.17 -11.44
N ASP A 176 19.39 1.50 -12.56
CA ASP A 176 20.73 1.32 -13.08
C ASP A 176 21.21 2.53 -13.90
N GLY A 177 22.44 2.47 -14.41
CA GLY A 177 23.03 3.50 -15.28
C GLY A 177 22.32 3.72 -16.62
N ASP A 178 21.51 2.77 -17.08
CA ASP A 178 20.68 2.89 -18.27
C ASP A 178 19.26 3.43 -17.95
N GLY A 179 18.97 3.69 -16.67
CA GLY A 179 17.69 4.18 -16.19
C GLY A 179 16.61 3.11 -16.06
N LYS A 180 16.99 1.82 -16.03
CA LYS A 180 16.05 0.72 -15.79
C LYS A 180 15.84 0.53 -14.30
N ILE A 181 14.60 0.20 -13.94
CA ILE A 181 14.20 -0.10 -12.58
C ILE A 181 14.89 -1.39 -12.13
N LEU A 182 15.77 -1.28 -11.13
CA LEU A 182 16.37 -2.42 -10.42
C LEU A 182 15.41 -2.94 -9.33
N HIS A 183 14.74 -2.02 -8.65
CA HIS A 183 13.76 -2.34 -7.62
C HIS A 183 12.76 -1.19 -7.47
N LEU A 184 11.47 -1.49 -7.32
CA LEU A 184 10.41 -0.50 -7.14
C LEU A 184 9.62 -0.82 -5.89
N LEU A 185 9.39 0.19 -5.04
CA LEU A 185 8.48 0.12 -3.92
C LEU A 185 7.47 1.26 -4.06
N VAL A 186 6.19 0.91 -4.12
CA VAL A 186 5.07 1.84 -4.18
C VAL A 186 4.17 1.61 -2.96
N ASP A 187 3.78 2.71 -2.32
CA ASP A 187 2.76 2.76 -1.28
C ASP A 187 1.79 3.91 -1.59
N GLN A 188 0.70 4.01 -0.84
CA GLN A 188 -0.29 5.04 -1.06
C GLN A 188 -0.94 5.49 0.25
N VAL A 189 -1.13 6.79 0.41
CA VAL A 189 -1.99 7.38 1.43
C VAL A 189 -3.32 7.74 0.78
N GLU A 190 -4.43 7.33 1.38
CA GLU A 190 -5.76 7.78 0.97
C GLU A 190 -6.48 8.31 2.20
N ILE A 191 -6.86 9.59 2.17
CA ILE A 191 -7.60 10.28 3.23
C ILE A 191 -8.96 10.68 2.67
N ALA A 192 -10.05 10.23 3.28
CA ALA A 192 -11.41 10.51 2.81
C ALA A 192 -12.14 11.54 3.70
N SER A 193 -13.23 12.10 3.17
CA SER A 193 -14.20 12.81 4.00
C SER A 193 -14.91 11.84 4.96
N PRO A 194 -15.34 12.27 6.17
CA PRO A 194 -15.93 11.37 7.18
C PRO A 194 -17.21 10.64 6.79
N ASN A 195 -17.90 11.09 5.74
CA ASN A 195 -19.09 10.42 5.19
C ASN A 195 -18.74 9.29 4.20
N TYR A 196 -17.46 8.92 4.10
CA TYR A 196 -17.01 7.75 3.35
C TYR A 196 -17.42 6.46 4.08
N ASP A 197 -18.26 5.67 3.41
CA ASP A 197 -18.78 4.39 3.93
C ASP A 197 -17.76 3.25 3.74
N GLY A 198 -16.65 3.33 4.47
CA GLY A 198 -15.65 2.26 4.49
C GLY A 198 -14.92 2.17 5.81
N ALA A 199 -15.03 1.00 6.44
CA ALA A 199 -14.43 0.74 7.74
C ALA A 199 -12.90 0.91 7.71
N GLY A 200 -12.37 1.56 8.75
CA GLY A 200 -10.93 1.78 8.92
C GLY A 200 -10.31 2.71 7.89
N MET A 201 -11.12 3.53 7.19
CA MET A 201 -10.62 4.51 6.24
C MET A 201 -10.03 5.73 6.98
N PRO A 202 -8.74 6.08 6.76
CA PRO A 202 -8.20 7.33 7.27
C PRO A 202 -9.04 8.51 6.76
N HIS A 203 -9.38 9.42 7.67
CA HIS A 203 -10.15 10.61 7.33
C HIS A 203 -9.63 11.83 8.10
N ILE A 204 -10.06 13.00 7.67
CA ILE A 204 -9.95 14.24 8.42
C ILE A 204 -11.28 14.96 8.33
N SER A 205 -11.82 15.37 9.47
CA SER A 205 -13.13 16.00 9.53
C SER A 205 -13.13 17.47 9.06
N GLY A 206 -11.95 18.08 9.03
CA GLY A 206 -11.72 19.48 8.75
C GLY A 206 -10.88 20.11 9.85
N TRP A 207 -10.50 21.36 9.68
CA TRP A 207 -9.73 22.07 10.68
C TRP A 207 -10.58 22.45 11.90
N PRO A 208 -9.96 22.55 13.09
CA PRO A 208 -10.68 22.95 14.28
C PRO A 208 -11.45 24.27 14.12
N GLY A 209 -12.74 24.26 14.46
CA GLY A 209 -13.64 25.41 14.31
C GLY A 209 -14.30 25.58 12.94
N GLN A 210 -13.99 24.75 11.94
CA GLN A 210 -14.78 24.67 10.70
C GLN A 210 -16.13 23.97 10.92
N THR A 211 -17.02 24.12 9.94
CA THR A 211 -18.27 23.34 9.89
C THR A 211 -17.94 21.84 9.82
N GLY A 212 -18.55 21.05 10.70
CA GLY A 212 -18.39 19.60 10.70
C GLY A 212 -18.85 18.92 9.42
N TYR A 213 -18.41 17.69 9.22
CA TYR A 213 -18.78 16.82 8.13
C TYR A 213 -19.76 15.75 8.60
N ASN A 214 -20.62 15.27 7.69
CA ASN A 214 -21.49 14.13 8.00
C ASN A 214 -20.66 12.88 8.30
N ILE A 215 -21.15 12.03 9.20
CA ILE A 215 -20.50 10.76 9.57
C ILE A 215 -21.49 9.62 9.42
N ASP A 216 -20.99 8.48 8.96
CA ASP A 216 -21.64 7.17 9.01
C ASP A 216 -20.77 6.25 9.89
N ASP A 217 -20.99 6.29 11.20
CA ASP A 217 -20.16 5.59 12.20
C ASP A 217 -20.34 4.07 12.10
N ASN A 218 -21.50 3.64 11.60
CA ASN A 218 -21.91 2.25 11.59
C ASN A 218 -21.84 1.60 10.20
N HIS A 219 -21.46 2.37 9.18
CA HIS A 219 -21.29 1.93 7.79
C HIS A 219 -22.58 1.32 7.21
N ASP A 220 -23.74 1.93 7.50
CA ASP A 220 -25.06 1.52 6.96
C ASP A 220 -25.61 2.42 5.86
N ALA A 221 -24.74 3.25 5.29
CA ALA A 221 -25.02 4.28 4.30
C ALA A 221 -26.02 5.33 4.80
N LYS A 222 -26.10 5.58 6.11
CA LYS A 222 -26.91 6.66 6.68
C LYS A 222 -26.10 7.55 7.60
N VAL A 223 -26.37 8.84 7.50
CA VAL A 223 -25.74 9.83 8.36
C VAL A 223 -26.23 9.67 9.80
N ASP A 224 -25.31 9.33 10.69
CA ASP A 224 -25.50 9.19 12.14
C ASP A 224 -25.37 10.52 12.88
N GLY A 225 -24.57 11.44 12.32
CA GLY A 225 -24.25 12.71 12.94
C GLY A 225 -23.38 13.61 12.08
N VAL A 226 -22.86 14.65 12.73
CA VAL A 226 -21.91 15.60 12.14
C VAL A 226 -20.74 15.75 13.10
N THR A 227 -19.53 15.81 12.58
CA THR A 227 -18.30 15.97 13.38
C THR A 227 -18.28 17.30 14.13
N ASP A 228 -17.70 17.32 15.33
CA ASP A 228 -17.60 18.56 16.13
C ASP A 228 -16.36 19.42 15.77
N ASN A 229 -15.49 18.95 14.88
CA ASN A 229 -14.23 19.59 14.42
C ASN A 229 -13.48 20.30 15.54
N THR A 230 -13.11 19.53 16.58
CA THR A 230 -12.32 20.02 17.72
C THR A 230 -10.82 19.82 17.46
N GLU A 231 -9.99 20.54 18.21
CA GLU A 231 -8.54 20.33 18.21
C GLU A 231 -8.19 18.87 18.57
N ASP A 232 -8.79 18.33 19.63
CA ASP A 232 -8.57 16.94 20.04
C ASP A 232 -8.93 15.92 18.94
N LEU A 233 -10.02 16.16 18.20
CA LEU A 233 -10.43 15.28 17.10
C LEU A 233 -9.40 15.35 15.95
N PHE A 234 -9.01 16.56 15.55
CA PHE A 234 -7.98 16.75 14.52
C PHE A 234 -6.66 16.06 14.89
N LEU A 235 -6.19 16.26 16.12
CA LEU A 235 -4.96 15.63 16.62
C LEU A 235 -5.08 14.11 16.60
N LYS A 236 -6.25 13.56 16.95
CA LYS A 236 -6.49 12.13 16.93
C LYS A 236 -6.49 11.57 15.51
N GLU A 237 -7.30 12.14 14.62
CA GLU A 237 -7.50 11.66 13.25
C GLU A 237 -6.19 11.55 12.48
N VAL A 238 -5.39 12.63 12.48
CA VAL A 238 -4.11 12.65 11.75
C VAL A 238 -3.09 11.70 12.36
N SER A 239 -3.08 11.53 13.68
CA SER A 239 -2.15 10.59 14.34
C SER A 239 -2.50 9.12 14.08
N GLU A 240 -3.73 8.83 13.64
CA GLU A 240 -4.22 7.50 13.28
C GLU A 240 -4.14 7.23 11.77
N TRP A 241 -3.64 8.18 10.97
CA TRP A 241 -3.43 7.96 9.53
C TRP A 241 -2.42 6.85 9.28
N MET A 242 -2.66 6.11 8.20
CA MET A 242 -1.84 5.00 7.76
C MET A 242 -1.81 4.94 6.23
N THR A 243 -0.71 4.44 5.67
CA THR A 243 -0.63 4.06 4.26
C THR A 243 -1.42 2.79 3.98
N LYS A 244 -1.65 2.46 2.70
CA LYS A 244 -2.32 1.23 2.29
C LYS A 244 -1.55 -0.02 2.69
N ARG A 245 -0.20 0.00 2.64
CA ARG A 245 0.61 -1.12 3.18
C ARG A 245 0.55 -1.21 4.70
N GLN A 246 0.56 -0.09 5.43
CA GLN A 246 0.43 -0.10 6.91
C GLN A 246 -0.90 -0.68 7.38
N ARG A 247 -1.97 -0.56 6.59
CA ARG A 247 -3.26 -1.22 6.86
C ARG A 247 -3.22 -2.75 6.64
N GLY A 248 -2.20 -3.25 5.94
CA GLY A 248 -1.94 -4.66 5.72
C GLY A 248 -3.12 -5.42 5.09
N SER A 249 -3.27 -6.68 5.48
CA SER A 249 -4.29 -7.59 4.94
C SER A 249 -5.73 -7.19 5.23
N GLU A 250 -5.97 -6.19 6.08
CA GLU A 250 -7.31 -5.67 6.34
C GLU A 250 -7.85 -4.85 5.16
N TYR A 251 -6.97 -4.25 4.35
CA TYR A 251 -7.37 -3.51 3.15
C TYR A 251 -7.45 -4.43 1.92
N LYS A 252 -8.57 -5.16 1.84
CA LYS A 252 -8.85 -6.10 0.74
C LYS A 252 -9.42 -5.39 -0.49
N MET A 253 -8.96 -5.79 -1.67
CA MET A 253 -9.44 -5.34 -2.98
C MET A 253 -9.82 -6.54 -3.87
N GLY A 254 -11.12 -6.83 -3.94
CA GLY A 254 -11.60 -7.97 -4.71
C GLY A 254 -11.23 -9.28 -4.04
N MET A 255 -10.35 -10.07 -4.66
CA MET A 255 -9.92 -11.39 -4.17
C MET A 255 -8.47 -11.39 -3.64
N SER A 256 -7.85 -10.22 -3.46
CA SER A 256 -6.50 -10.08 -2.89
C SER A 256 -6.40 -8.75 -2.11
N THR A 257 -5.25 -8.46 -1.52
CA THR A 257 -4.96 -7.19 -0.86
C THR A 257 -4.43 -6.15 -1.85
N TRP A 258 -4.47 -4.87 -1.49
CA TRP A 258 -3.83 -3.82 -2.31
C TRP A 258 -2.32 -4.07 -2.45
N GLU A 259 -1.68 -4.51 -1.37
CA GLU A 259 -0.23 -4.82 -1.32
C GLU A 259 0.15 -5.91 -2.33
N GLU A 260 -0.54 -7.05 -2.33
CA GLU A 260 -0.24 -8.15 -3.28
C GLU A 260 -0.41 -7.73 -4.74
N GLN A 261 -1.42 -6.89 -5.04
CA GLN A 261 -1.60 -6.36 -6.39
C GLN A 261 -0.48 -5.38 -6.75
N MET A 262 -0.03 -4.55 -5.81
CA MET A 262 1.08 -3.63 -6.06
C MET A 262 2.40 -4.39 -6.23
N ASP A 263 2.66 -5.42 -5.44
CA ASP A 263 3.85 -6.25 -5.57
C ASP A 263 3.92 -6.93 -6.94
N SER A 264 2.77 -7.38 -7.47
CA SER A 264 2.68 -7.92 -8.83
C SER A 264 3.10 -6.89 -9.91
N TYR A 265 2.68 -5.63 -9.78
CA TYR A 265 3.12 -4.57 -10.71
C TYR A 265 4.57 -4.18 -10.51
N GLN A 266 5.07 -4.15 -9.27
CA GLN A 266 6.48 -3.88 -8.99
C GLN A 266 7.36 -4.90 -9.70
N LYS A 267 7.06 -6.20 -9.57
CA LYS A 267 7.76 -7.28 -10.28
C LYS A 267 7.68 -7.11 -11.79
N LEU A 268 6.51 -6.77 -12.31
CA LEU A 268 6.32 -6.52 -13.75
C LEU A 268 7.22 -5.39 -14.27
N PHE A 269 7.46 -4.35 -13.49
CA PHE A 269 8.20 -3.15 -13.92
C PHE A 269 9.71 -3.24 -13.69
N VAL A 270 10.20 -4.18 -12.88
CA VAL A 270 11.64 -4.45 -12.77
C VAL A 270 12.23 -4.77 -14.15
N GLY A 271 13.40 -4.19 -14.44
CA GLY A 271 14.12 -4.28 -15.71
C GLY A 271 13.62 -3.34 -16.81
N LYS A 272 12.53 -2.58 -16.59
CA LYS A 272 12.00 -1.58 -17.53
C LYS A 272 12.54 -0.19 -17.26
N THR A 273 12.65 0.64 -18.28
CA THR A 273 12.74 2.10 -18.11
C THR A 273 11.37 2.69 -17.78
N VAL A 274 11.33 3.93 -17.28
CA VAL A 274 10.06 4.64 -17.07
C VAL A 274 9.27 4.81 -18.36
N GLU A 275 9.96 5.09 -19.48
CA GLU A 275 9.33 5.18 -20.80
C GLU A 275 8.64 3.85 -21.17
N GLU A 276 9.29 2.70 -20.92
CA GLU A 276 8.71 1.39 -21.15
C GLU A 276 7.51 1.09 -20.22
N VAL A 277 7.49 1.64 -18.99
CA VAL A 277 6.34 1.56 -18.08
C VAL A 277 5.16 2.39 -18.62
N GLU A 278 5.41 3.62 -19.07
CA GLU A 278 4.39 4.49 -19.68
C GLU A 278 3.81 3.88 -20.97
N GLU A 279 4.67 3.29 -21.81
CA GLU A 279 4.26 2.57 -23.02
C GLU A 279 3.44 1.32 -22.67
N TRP A 280 3.86 0.55 -21.65
CA TRP A 280 3.11 -0.60 -21.16
C TRP A 280 1.72 -0.18 -20.68
N PHE A 281 1.64 0.86 -19.85
CA PHE A 281 0.38 1.39 -19.34
C PHE A 281 -0.54 1.80 -20.50
N THR A 282 -0.05 2.62 -21.42
CA THR A 282 -0.81 3.12 -22.57
C THR A 282 -1.34 1.99 -23.45
N LYS A 283 -0.57 0.92 -23.64
CA LYS A 283 -0.92 -0.17 -24.54
C LYS A 283 -1.84 -1.22 -23.91
N TYR A 284 -1.61 -1.56 -22.65
CA TYR A 284 -2.18 -2.75 -22.02
C TYR A 284 -3.25 -2.45 -20.96
N THR A 285 -3.57 -1.18 -20.72
CA THR A 285 -4.65 -0.78 -19.81
C THR A 285 -5.85 -0.17 -20.54
N SER A 286 -7.00 -0.16 -19.87
CA SER A 286 -8.22 0.50 -20.33
C SER A 286 -8.06 2.02 -20.31
N ASP A 287 -8.40 2.68 -21.41
CA ASP A 287 -8.43 4.15 -21.47
C ASP A 287 -9.57 4.76 -20.62
N LEU A 288 -10.51 3.91 -20.15
CA LEU A 288 -11.66 4.33 -19.35
C LEU A 288 -11.36 4.39 -17.85
N ASN A 289 -10.45 3.54 -17.37
CA ASN A 289 -10.24 3.37 -15.93
C ASN A 289 -8.81 2.97 -15.50
N GLY A 290 -7.86 2.85 -16.44
CA GLY A 290 -6.45 2.54 -16.15
C GLY A 290 -6.18 1.13 -15.63
N ARG A 291 -7.16 0.22 -15.64
CA ARG A 291 -6.97 -1.20 -15.27
C ARG A 291 -6.42 -2.02 -16.43
N PRO A 292 -5.67 -3.10 -16.17
CA PRO A 292 -5.21 -4.00 -17.22
C PRO A 292 -6.38 -4.55 -18.05
N LEU A 293 -6.17 -4.64 -19.36
CA LEU A 293 -7.14 -5.23 -20.27
C LEU A 293 -7.27 -6.73 -19.98
N LYS A 294 -8.50 -7.24 -20.10
CA LYS A 294 -8.81 -8.66 -19.91
C LYS A 294 -9.71 -9.18 -21.03
N ASP A 295 -9.65 -10.49 -21.24
CA ASP A 295 -10.56 -11.15 -22.17
C ASP A 295 -12.02 -11.00 -21.71
N GLY A 296 -12.94 -10.99 -22.68
CA GLY A 296 -14.37 -10.95 -22.41
C GLY A 296 -14.91 -9.64 -21.82
N SER A 297 -14.17 -8.52 -21.92
CA SER A 297 -14.69 -7.20 -21.50
C SER A 297 -16.03 -6.86 -22.18
N ASP A 298 -16.97 -6.33 -21.40
CA ASP A 298 -18.27 -5.85 -21.87
C ASP A 298 -18.18 -4.44 -22.48
N LYS A 299 -17.05 -3.74 -22.29
CA LYS A 299 -16.78 -2.42 -22.87
C LYS A 299 -16.24 -2.57 -24.29
N PRO A 300 -16.94 -2.04 -25.32
CA PRO A 300 -16.51 -2.18 -26.72
C PRO A 300 -15.10 -1.67 -26.99
N GLU A 301 -14.70 -0.58 -26.33
CA GLU A 301 -13.38 0.05 -26.46
C GLU A 301 -12.27 -0.86 -25.92
N ASP A 302 -12.42 -1.36 -24.71
CA ASP A 302 -11.46 -2.30 -24.09
C ASP A 302 -11.39 -3.61 -24.88
N LYS A 303 -12.55 -4.12 -25.32
CA LYS A 303 -12.61 -5.34 -26.14
C LYS A 303 -11.84 -5.16 -27.44
N ALA A 304 -12.02 -4.03 -28.13
CA ALA A 304 -11.30 -3.76 -29.37
C ALA A 304 -9.78 -3.64 -29.14
N LYS A 305 -9.38 -2.97 -28.04
CA LYS A 305 -7.97 -2.82 -27.66
C LYS A 305 -7.32 -4.17 -27.33
N TYR A 306 -8.01 -5.01 -26.55
CA TYR A 306 -7.55 -6.36 -26.23
C TYR A 306 -7.53 -7.29 -27.46
N ASP A 307 -8.58 -7.29 -28.29
CA ASP A 307 -8.67 -8.15 -29.47
C ASP A 307 -7.53 -7.88 -30.47
N ALA A 308 -7.03 -6.65 -30.53
CA ALA A 308 -5.90 -6.23 -31.37
C ALA A 308 -4.53 -6.75 -30.91
N LEU A 309 -4.41 -7.23 -29.67
CA LEU A 309 -3.16 -7.76 -29.13
C LEU A 309 -2.80 -9.12 -29.75
N THR A 310 -1.49 -9.37 -29.84
CA THR A 310 -0.92 -10.66 -30.22
C THR A 310 -1.21 -11.73 -29.16
N ALA A 311 -1.00 -13.01 -29.52
CA ALA A 311 -1.21 -14.11 -28.59
C ALA A 311 -0.29 -14.03 -27.36
N ASP A 312 0.97 -13.64 -27.55
CA ASP A 312 1.96 -13.53 -26.47
C ASP A 312 1.63 -12.38 -25.52
N GLU A 313 1.16 -11.25 -26.06
CA GLU A 313 0.69 -10.10 -25.26
C GLU A 313 -0.56 -10.44 -24.44
N LYS A 314 -1.49 -11.20 -25.02
CA LYS A 314 -2.67 -11.70 -24.30
C LYS A 314 -2.29 -12.66 -23.18
N ALA A 315 -1.29 -13.53 -23.42
CA ALA A 315 -0.76 -14.42 -22.38
C ALA A 315 -0.10 -13.64 -21.24
N MET A 316 0.72 -12.62 -21.56
CA MET A 316 1.30 -11.72 -20.57
C MET A 316 0.22 -10.99 -19.75
N LEU A 317 -0.84 -10.50 -20.40
CA LEU A 317 -1.95 -9.86 -19.67
C LEU A 317 -2.76 -10.83 -18.81
N ALA A 318 -2.93 -12.08 -19.23
CA ALA A 318 -3.57 -13.10 -18.42
C ALA A 318 -2.76 -13.38 -17.13
N ASP A 319 -1.43 -13.38 -17.25
CA ASP A 319 -0.52 -13.49 -16.11
C ASP A 319 -0.63 -12.26 -15.19
N VAL A 320 -0.52 -11.05 -15.74
CA VAL A 320 -0.68 -9.81 -14.97
C VAL A 320 -2.03 -9.74 -14.25
N THR A 321 -3.12 -10.08 -14.94
CA THR A 321 -4.48 -10.01 -14.36
C THR A 321 -4.76 -11.11 -13.33
N SER A 322 -3.90 -12.13 -13.22
CA SER A 322 -3.95 -13.10 -12.14
C SER A 322 -3.40 -12.54 -10.82
N GLY A 323 -2.42 -11.64 -10.88
CA GLY A 323 -1.82 -10.99 -9.71
C GLY A 323 -2.43 -9.63 -9.38
N ALA A 324 -2.75 -8.81 -10.38
CA ALA A 324 -3.22 -7.44 -10.19
C ALA A 324 -4.33 -7.02 -11.17
N THR A 325 -5.38 -6.40 -10.63
CA THR A 325 -6.50 -5.85 -11.41
C THR A 325 -6.82 -4.40 -11.06
N MET A 326 -6.14 -3.84 -10.06
CA MET A 326 -6.26 -2.43 -9.68
C MET A 326 -5.78 -1.51 -10.80
N SER A 327 -6.30 -0.29 -10.80
CA SER A 327 -5.86 0.72 -11.75
C SER A 327 -4.46 1.20 -11.41
N LEU A 328 -3.65 1.47 -12.44
CA LEU A 328 -2.38 2.19 -12.29
C LEU A 328 -2.54 3.71 -12.37
N ASN A 329 -3.68 4.18 -12.87
CA ASN A 329 -4.01 5.59 -12.98
C ASN A 329 -5.53 5.77 -13.05
N ASP A 330 -6.14 6.10 -11.91
CA ASP A 330 -7.51 6.56 -11.82
C ASP A 330 -7.66 7.57 -10.66
N GLY A 331 -8.88 7.98 -10.32
CA GLY A 331 -9.10 8.92 -9.22
C GLY A 331 -8.57 8.45 -7.86
N HIS A 332 -8.28 7.16 -7.67
CA HIS A 332 -7.69 6.65 -6.44
C HIS A 332 -6.16 6.77 -6.44
N GLY A 333 -5.50 7.19 -7.51
CA GLY A 333 -4.04 7.37 -7.54
C GLY A 333 -3.43 7.21 -8.92
N ASN A 334 -2.26 7.83 -9.12
CA ASN A 334 -1.49 7.80 -10.36
C ASN A 334 -0.11 7.22 -10.07
N ILE A 335 -0.02 5.89 -10.15
CA ILE A 335 1.19 5.12 -9.89
C ILE A 335 2.26 5.39 -10.96
N VAL A 336 1.85 5.56 -12.21
CA VAL A 336 2.77 5.84 -13.32
C VAL A 336 3.48 7.18 -13.13
N GLU A 337 2.75 8.23 -12.73
CA GLU A 337 3.35 9.54 -12.45
C GLU A 337 4.29 9.49 -11.25
N ALA A 338 3.94 8.78 -10.17
CA ALA A 338 4.83 8.65 -9.02
C ALA A 338 6.16 7.97 -9.40
N ILE A 339 6.13 6.91 -10.23
CA ILE A 339 7.34 6.23 -10.74
C ILE A 339 8.18 7.19 -11.61
N LYS A 340 7.51 8.00 -12.43
CA LYS A 340 8.18 8.99 -13.27
C LYS A 340 8.86 10.08 -12.44
N LEU A 341 8.16 10.64 -11.45
CA LEU A 341 8.72 11.61 -10.51
C LEU A 341 9.92 11.02 -9.76
N ALA A 342 9.83 9.75 -9.34
CA ALA A 342 10.97 9.06 -8.73
C ALA A 342 12.18 9.02 -9.68
N TYR A 343 11.98 8.73 -10.97
CA TYR A 343 13.07 8.77 -11.94
C TYR A 343 13.62 10.18 -12.16
N GLU A 344 12.77 11.19 -12.26
CA GLU A 344 13.18 12.59 -12.45
C GLU A 344 13.98 13.13 -11.26
N ASN A 345 13.64 12.70 -10.05
CA ASN A 345 14.27 13.10 -8.79
C ASN A 345 15.45 12.21 -8.37
N ARG A 346 15.92 11.29 -9.23
CA ARG A 346 16.92 10.31 -8.82
C ARG A 346 18.31 10.90 -8.60
N GLU A 347 19.00 10.39 -7.60
CA GLU A 347 20.36 10.74 -7.22
C GLU A 347 21.25 9.50 -7.23
N GLY A 348 22.53 9.67 -7.56
CA GLY A 348 23.49 8.56 -7.58
C GLY A 348 23.81 8.09 -6.17
N LEU A 349 23.89 6.77 -5.97
CA LEU A 349 24.26 6.15 -4.70
C LEU A 349 25.73 5.73 -4.70
N GLU A 350 26.45 6.10 -3.65
CA GLU A 350 27.81 5.63 -3.38
C GLU A 350 27.80 4.41 -2.44
N ILE A 351 27.31 3.27 -2.93
CA ILE A 351 27.23 2.01 -2.16
C ILE A 351 27.88 0.85 -2.91
N THR A 352 28.30 -0.20 -2.19
CA THR A 352 28.83 -1.45 -2.80
C THR A 352 27.84 -2.60 -2.73
N GLU A 353 26.97 -2.63 -1.73
CA GLU A 353 25.95 -3.66 -1.54
C GLU A 353 24.80 -3.13 -0.68
N ALA A 354 23.63 -3.75 -0.82
CA ALA A 354 22.50 -3.60 0.09
C ALA A 354 21.73 -4.93 0.16
N GLU A 355 21.56 -5.46 1.37
CA GLU A 355 20.83 -6.71 1.60
C GLU A 355 19.32 -6.47 1.51
N SER A 356 18.85 -5.38 2.09
CA SER A 356 17.42 -5.09 2.20
C SER A 356 17.12 -3.61 2.01
N ARG A 357 15.86 -3.34 1.69
CA ARG A 357 15.33 -1.99 1.48
C ARG A 357 14.04 -1.80 2.25
N GLY A 358 13.90 -0.63 2.85
CA GLY A 358 12.74 -0.22 3.63
C GLY A 358 12.07 1.04 3.11
N PHE A 359 10.78 1.17 3.43
CA PHE A 359 10.03 2.43 3.30
C PHE A 359 9.16 2.67 4.53
N GLY A 360 9.21 3.88 5.07
CA GLY A 360 8.51 4.28 6.28
C GLY A 360 7.84 5.63 6.12
N VAL A 361 6.64 5.77 6.71
CA VAL A 361 5.89 7.02 6.75
C VAL A 361 5.47 7.29 8.18
N SER A 362 5.67 8.53 8.64
CA SER A 362 5.19 9.04 9.93
C SER A 362 4.26 10.23 9.71
N PHE A 363 3.14 10.24 10.41
CA PHE A 363 2.13 11.31 10.36
C PHE A 363 2.13 12.07 11.68
N MET A 364 2.14 13.41 11.62
CA MET A 364 2.08 14.23 12.82
C MET A 364 1.22 15.48 12.64
N PRO A 365 0.12 15.61 13.41
CA PRO A 365 -0.61 16.85 13.49
C PRO A 365 0.11 17.88 14.35
N ARG A 366 -0.16 19.15 14.10
CA ARG A 366 0.46 20.25 14.81
C ARG A 366 -0.50 21.40 14.99
N VAL A 367 -0.54 21.86 16.23
CA VAL A 367 -1.03 23.20 16.60
C VAL A 367 0.15 24.15 16.45
N GLY A 368 0.08 25.05 15.47
CA GLY A 368 1.14 26.04 15.22
C GLY A 368 1.28 27.02 16.39
N PRO A 369 2.42 27.69 16.55
CA PRO A 369 2.62 28.67 17.63
C PRO A 369 1.84 29.98 17.40
N GLY A 370 1.33 30.20 16.18
CA GLY A 370 0.73 31.46 15.73
C GLY A 370 -0.78 31.38 15.55
N LYS A 371 -1.40 32.56 15.61
CA LYS A 371 -2.78 32.80 15.21
C LYS A 371 -2.80 33.95 14.21
N ASP A 372 -3.85 34.02 13.40
CA ASP A 372 -4.07 35.18 12.54
C ASP A 372 -4.61 36.40 13.34
N ASP A 373 -4.78 37.54 12.66
CA ASP A 373 -5.27 38.78 13.27
C ASP A 373 -6.75 38.73 13.69
N GLN A 374 -7.43 37.61 13.43
CA GLN A 374 -8.79 37.30 13.90
C GLN A 374 -8.81 36.26 15.04
N ASP A 375 -7.64 35.97 15.64
CA ASP A 375 -7.46 34.99 16.73
C ASP A 375 -7.76 33.53 16.34
N VAL A 376 -7.74 33.22 15.03
CA VAL A 376 -7.88 31.85 14.51
C VAL A 376 -6.51 31.17 14.50
N GLN A 377 -6.48 29.99 15.09
CA GLN A 377 -5.30 29.17 15.27
C GLN A 377 -4.78 28.63 13.94
N VAL A 378 -3.46 28.64 13.76
CA VAL A 378 -2.80 27.97 12.63
C VAL A 378 -2.59 26.50 12.98
N TYR A 379 -2.97 25.61 12.06
CA TYR A 379 -2.74 24.17 12.19
C TYR A 379 -1.97 23.65 10.98
N SER A 380 -1.33 22.51 11.15
CA SER A 380 -0.68 21.79 10.06
C SER A 380 -0.67 20.30 10.33
N PHE A 381 -0.57 19.49 9.28
CA PHE A 381 -0.18 18.10 9.39
C PHE A 381 1.08 17.86 8.58
N ASN A 382 1.89 16.93 9.07
CA ASN A 382 3.19 16.60 8.52
C ASN A 382 3.24 15.13 8.16
N GLN A 383 3.85 14.83 7.02
CA GLN A 383 4.13 13.48 6.56
C GLN A 383 5.63 13.39 6.35
N VAL A 384 6.31 12.53 7.11
CA VAL A 384 7.75 12.26 6.93
C VAL A 384 7.90 10.94 6.22
N PHE A 385 8.64 10.91 5.12
CA PHE A 385 8.92 9.74 4.32
C PHE A 385 10.38 9.35 4.50
N ALA A 386 10.66 8.07 4.71
CA ALA A 386 12.02 7.54 4.77
C ALA A 386 12.15 6.31 3.86
N SER A 387 13.07 6.33 2.89
CA SER A 387 13.50 5.13 2.18
C SER A 387 14.94 4.82 2.54
N THR A 388 15.21 3.55 2.89
CA THR A 388 16.48 3.18 3.48
C THR A 388 16.98 1.88 2.87
N LEU A 389 18.27 1.81 2.57
CA LEU A 389 18.98 0.58 2.22
C LEU A 389 19.80 0.13 3.41
N PHE A 390 19.79 -1.17 3.67
CA PHE A 390 20.51 -1.78 4.79
C PHE A 390 21.49 -2.85 4.32
N ASP A 391 22.62 -2.97 5.01
CA ASP A 391 23.52 -4.10 4.88
C ASP A 391 22.99 -5.36 5.61
N GLN A 392 23.74 -6.45 5.53
CA GLN A 392 23.43 -7.73 6.20
C GLN A 392 23.33 -7.64 7.74
N ASP A 393 23.97 -6.64 8.35
CA ASP A 393 23.92 -6.40 9.79
C ASP A 393 22.76 -5.45 10.18
N GLY A 394 21.96 -4.99 9.20
CA GLY A 394 20.89 -4.03 9.41
C GLY A 394 21.37 -2.58 9.59
N LYS A 395 22.59 -2.26 9.17
CA LYS A 395 23.10 -0.88 9.18
C LYS A 395 22.72 -0.16 7.90
N ILE A 396 22.45 1.13 8.02
CA ILE A 396 22.11 1.98 6.90
C ILE A 396 23.32 2.13 5.96
N VAL A 397 23.14 1.80 4.68
CA VAL A 397 24.10 2.10 3.61
C VAL A 397 23.65 3.23 2.71
N SER A 398 22.35 3.52 2.68
CA SER A 398 21.76 4.71 2.07
C SER A 398 20.47 5.07 2.81
N LEU A 399 20.24 6.35 3.03
CA LEU A 399 19.03 6.88 3.64
C LEU A 399 18.59 8.10 2.85
N HIS A 400 17.33 8.11 2.45
CA HIS A 400 16.66 9.28 1.89
C HIS A 400 15.44 9.60 2.75
N VAL A 401 15.38 10.82 3.28
CA VAL A 401 14.27 11.36 4.03
C VAL A 401 13.73 12.59 3.33
N ASP A 402 12.41 12.64 3.18
CA ASP A 402 11.70 13.82 2.70
C ASP A 402 10.48 14.06 3.60
N GLN A 403 9.87 15.22 3.47
CA GLN A 403 8.73 15.59 4.28
C GLN A 403 7.76 16.47 3.49
N MET A 404 6.46 16.23 3.64
CA MET A 404 5.43 17.17 3.22
C MET A 404 4.76 17.78 4.44
N GLU A 405 4.57 19.10 4.43
CA GLU A 405 3.83 19.83 5.45
C GLU A 405 2.69 20.58 4.75
N VAL A 406 1.46 20.36 5.22
CA VAL A 406 0.27 21.06 4.73
C VAL A 406 -0.33 21.83 5.90
N ALA A 407 -0.54 23.13 5.71
CA ALA A 407 -1.04 24.02 6.74
C ALA A 407 -2.39 24.63 6.38
N THR A 408 -3.07 25.17 7.38
CA THR A 408 -4.22 26.05 7.16
C THR A 408 -3.83 27.26 6.29
N PRO A 409 -4.72 27.77 5.42
CA PRO A 409 -4.43 28.91 4.54
C PRO A 409 -4.07 30.23 5.25
N ASN A 410 -4.33 30.36 6.56
CA ASN A 410 -3.89 31.51 7.36
C ASN A 410 -2.45 31.39 7.86
N TYR A 411 -1.70 30.38 7.42
CA TYR A 411 -0.27 30.26 7.64
C TYR A 411 0.49 31.28 6.79
N ASP A 412 1.22 32.18 7.45
CA ASP A 412 1.93 33.33 6.87
C ASP A 412 3.30 32.95 6.25
N GLY A 413 3.34 31.90 5.43
CA GLY A 413 4.58 31.48 4.78
C GLY A 413 4.38 31.22 3.30
N ASP A 414 5.13 31.97 2.49
CA ASP A 414 5.09 31.88 1.04
C ASP A 414 5.41 30.46 0.54
N GLY A 415 4.64 30.02 -0.45
CA GLY A 415 4.75 28.70 -1.07
C GLY A 415 4.47 27.52 -0.14
N MET A 416 3.78 27.71 0.99
CA MET A 416 3.34 26.61 1.84
C MET A 416 2.18 25.83 1.19
N PRO A 417 2.23 24.49 1.12
CA PRO A 417 1.07 23.71 0.75
C PRO A 417 -0.10 23.97 1.71
N HIS A 418 -1.28 24.20 1.14
CA HIS A 418 -2.48 24.49 1.92
C HIS A 418 -3.59 23.50 1.67
N PHE A 419 -4.45 23.35 2.67
CA PHE A 419 -5.73 22.65 2.54
C PHE A 419 -6.81 23.53 3.17
N SER A 420 -7.80 23.96 2.40
CA SER A 420 -8.88 24.81 2.89
C SER A 420 -10.00 24.05 3.61
N GLY A 421 -10.01 22.72 3.51
CA GLY A 421 -11.11 21.86 3.92
C GLY A 421 -11.83 21.26 2.72
N TRP A 422 -12.79 20.38 2.98
CA TRP A 422 -13.62 19.76 1.96
C TRP A 422 -14.61 20.78 1.36
N PRO A 423 -14.94 20.70 0.06
CA PRO A 423 -15.98 21.52 -0.53
C PRO A 423 -17.30 21.42 0.24
N GLY A 424 -17.86 22.58 0.62
CA GLY A 424 -19.06 22.74 1.44
C GLY A 424 -18.80 23.13 2.90
N GLN A 425 -17.53 23.25 3.33
CA GLN A 425 -17.17 23.63 4.71
C GLN A 425 -17.01 25.15 4.92
N GLY A 426 -17.14 25.96 3.87
CA GLY A 426 -17.14 27.42 3.94
C GLY A 426 -15.75 28.08 3.86
N GLY A 427 -14.75 27.37 3.35
CA GLY A 427 -13.37 27.83 3.19
C GLY A 427 -12.64 28.09 4.51
N TYR A 428 -11.44 28.68 4.42
CA TYR A 428 -10.61 29.03 5.57
C TYR A 428 -10.08 30.46 5.46
N ASN A 429 -9.74 31.10 6.58
CA ASN A 429 -9.09 32.41 6.56
C ASN A 429 -7.77 32.31 5.76
N TYR A 430 -7.46 33.32 4.95
CA TYR A 430 -6.19 33.38 4.23
C TYR A 430 -5.58 34.78 4.26
N ASP A 431 -4.26 34.81 4.16
CA ASP A 431 -3.44 36.01 4.02
C ASP A 431 -2.74 35.89 2.66
N GLU A 432 -3.29 36.58 1.65
CA GLU A 432 -2.82 36.49 0.26
C GLU A 432 -1.44 37.14 0.09
N ASN A 433 -1.15 38.12 0.93
CA ASN A 433 -0.03 39.03 0.75
C ASN A 433 1.06 38.88 1.82
N HIS A 434 0.87 37.94 2.74
CA HIS A 434 1.77 37.58 3.83
C HIS A 434 2.14 38.79 4.70
N ASP A 435 1.13 39.62 5.03
CA ASP A 435 1.29 40.80 5.92
C ASP A 435 0.73 40.60 7.34
N ALA A 436 0.48 39.34 7.69
CA ALA A 436 -0.14 38.87 8.92
C ALA A 436 -1.56 39.44 9.14
N LYS A 437 -2.31 39.69 8.06
CA LYS A 437 -3.72 40.07 8.13
C LYS A 437 -4.57 39.22 7.21
N VAL A 438 -5.74 38.85 7.72
CA VAL A 438 -6.71 38.08 6.94
C VAL A 438 -7.32 38.97 5.86
N ASP A 439 -7.08 38.61 4.60
CA ASP A 439 -7.64 39.26 3.42
C ASP A 439 -9.07 38.79 3.13
N GLY A 440 -9.40 37.56 3.52
CA GLY A 440 -10.72 36.99 3.36
C GLY A 440 -10.77 35.51 3.72
N LYS A 441 -11.67 34.77 3.05
CA LYS A 441 -11.68 33.31 3.08
C LYS A 441 -11.37 32.72 1.71
N THR A 442 -10.66 31.60 1.69
CA THR A 442 -10.43 30.80 0.50
C THR A 442 -11.76 30.39 -0.13
N GLU A 443 -11.73 30.14 -1.44
CA GLU A 443 -12.93 29.74 -2.17
C GLU A 443 -13.37 28.32 -1.75
N ASP A 444 -14.64 28.19 -1.37
CA ASP A 444 -15.26 26.91 -1.03
C ASP A 444 -15.80 26.23 -2.30
N THR A 445 -14.90 25.81 -3.18
CA THR A 445 -15.25 25.25 -4.49
C THR A 445 -14.48 23.96 -4.76
N GLU A 446 -15.05 23.12 -5.63
CA GLU A 446 -14.36 21.93 -6.17
C GLU A 446 -13.06 22.33 -6.88
N GLU A 447 -13.06 23.42 -7.65
CA GLU A 447 -11.87 23.89 -8.37
C GLU A 447 -10.73 24.26 -7.42
N ASN A 448 -11.00 24.98 -6.33
CA ASN A 448 -9.98 25.32 -5.33
C ASN A 448 -9.44 24.07 -4.63
N PHE A 449 -10.32 23.15 -4.22
CA PHE A 449 -9.93 21.88 -3.60
C PHE A 449 -8.97 21.07 -4.51
N PHE A 450 -9.29 20.97 -5.82
CA PHE A 450 -8.41 20.28 -6.76
C PHE A 450 -7.06 21.01 -6.91
N SER A 451 -7.10 22.32 -7.13
CA SER A 451 -5.89 23.13 -7.32
C SER A 451 -4.96 23.09 -6.12
N GLU A 452 -5.47 23.12 -4.90
CA GLU A 452 -4.66 23.07 -3.68
C GLU A 452 -3.88 21.76 -3.60
N ILE A 453 -4.57 20.62 -3.71
CA ILE A 453 -3.95 19.29 -3.56
C ILE A 453 -2.98 18.99 -4.70
N GLU A 454 -3.32 19.34 -5.95
CA GLU A 454 -2.42 19.17 -7.10
C GLU A 454 -1.14 20.02 -6.96
N SER A 455 -1.19 21.10 -6.19
CA SER A 455 -0.04 21.99 -5.94
C SER A 455 0.83 21.59 -4.76
N TRP A 456 0.43 20.57 -3.97
CA TRP A 456 1.22 20.12 -2.82
C TRP A 456 2.59 19.62 -3.26
N LYS A 457 3.59 19.98 -2.46
CA LYS A 457 5.00 19.65 -2.70
C LYS A 457 5.67 19.24 -1.40
N THR A 458 6.62 18.32 -1.51
CA THR A 458 7.53 17.97 -0.41
C THR A 458 8.54 19.09 -0.17
N LYS A 459 9.29 19.00 0.94
CA LYS A 459 10.33 19.97 1.28
C LYS A 459 11.51 19.89 0.31
N ARG A 460 11.88 18.71 -0.19
CA ARG A 460 12.89 18.59 -1.26
C ARG A 460 12.39 19.17 -2.59
N GLU A 461 11.12 18.96 -2.97
CA GLU A 461 10.55 19.54 -4.21
C GLU A 461 10.46 21.08 -4.18
N ARG A 462 10.34 21.68 -3.00
CA ARG A 462 10.44 23.14 -2.81
C ARG A 462 11.87 23.66 -2.95
N GLY A 463 12.87 22.78 -2.85
CA GLY A 463 14.28 23.06 -3.07
C GLY A 463 14.81 24.23 -2.24
N SER A 464 15.68 25.03 -2.87
CA SER A 464 16.40 26.12 -2.18
C SER A 464 15.54 27.27 -1.67
N ASP A 465 14.26 27.31 -2.05
CA ASP A 465 13.32 28.33 -1.61
C ASP A 465 12.86 28.07 -0.17
N TYR A 466 12.88 26.81 0.29
CA TYR A 466 12.58 26.47 1.69
C TYR A 466 13.82 26.59 2.58
N LYS A 467 14.12 27.83 2.99
CA LYS A 467 15.27 28.18 3.83
C LYS A 467 15.00 27.94 5.31
N MET A 468 16.01 27.41 6.00
CA MET A 468 16.05 27.25 7.45
C MET A 468 17.28 27.94 8.02
N GLY A 469 17.11 29.19 8.46
CA GLY A 469 18.22 30.00 8.96
C GLY A 469 19.19 30.37 7.84
N MET A 470 20.41 29.84 7.88
CA MET A 470 21.47 30.13 6.90
C MET A 470 21.65 29.03 5.84
N SER A 471 20.90 27.92 5.93
CA SER A 471 20.92 26.79 4.98
C SER A 471 19.50 26.49 4.48
N THR A 472 19.34 25.47 3.64
CA THR A 472 18.03 24.92 3.25
C THR A 472 17.65 23.74 4.15
N TRP A 473 16.38 23.33 4.15
CA TRP A 473 15.98 22.08 4.83
C TRP A 473 16.69 20.86 4.25
N GLU A 474 16.76 20.78 2.91
CA GLU A 474 17.48 19.74 2.15
C GLU A 474 18.92 19.58 2.66
N GLN A 475 19.70 20.66 2.71
CA GLN A 475 21.09 20.62 3.19
C GLN A 475 21.23 20.13 4.64
N GLN A 476 20.28 20.45 5.51
CA GLN A 476 20.30 19.94 6.89
C GLN A 476 19.90 18.47 6.95
N MET A 477 18.99 18.03 6.08
CA MET A 477 18.61 16.62 5.99
C MET A 477 19.75 15.77 5.45
N ASP A 478 20.42 16.21 4.37
CA ASP A 478 21.58 15.51 3.80
C ASP A 478 22.68 15.31 4.84
N ALA A 479 22.93 16.31 5.71
CA ALA A 479 23.90 16.19 6.79
C ALA A 479 23.50 15.14 7.86
N TYR A 480 22.21 14.96 8.14
CA TYR A 480 21.74 13.87 9.01
C TYR A 480 21.77 12.51 8.32
N GLU A 481 21.42 12.46 7.03
CA GLU A 481 21.52 11.24 6.24
C GLU A 481 22.96 10.72 6.23
N GLU A 482 23.94 11.59 5.96
CA GLU A 482 25.37 11.27 6.01
C GLU A 482 25.81 10.82 7.42
N LEU A 483 25.35 11.52 8.47
CA LEU A 483 25.64 11.15 9.86
C LEU A 483 25.16 9.73 10.21
N PHE A 484 24.05 9.30 9.63
CA PHE A 484 23.40 8.02 9.96
C PHE A 484 23.90 6.84 9.13
N ILE A 485 24.66 7.07 8.05
CA ILE A 485 25.32 5.99 7.31
C ILE A 485 26.22 5.16 8.24
N GLY A 486 26.14 3.84 8.11
CA GLY A 486 26.88 2.85 8.89
C GLY A 486 26.32 2.57 10.28
N LYS A 487 25.21 3.21 10.67
CA LYS A 487 24.52 2.95 11.95
C LYS A 487 23.35 2.00 11.78
N THR A 488 23.04 1.23 12.81
CA THR A 488 21.71 0.60 12.92
C THR A 488 20.69 1.64 13.38
N VAL A 489 19.40 1.37 13.17
CA VAL A 489 18.36 2.30 13.63
C VAL A 489 18.34 2.42 15.16
N ASP A 490 18.69 1.35 15.89
CA ASP A 490 18.80 1.40 17.37
C ASP A 490 19.93 2.34 17.81
N GLU A 491 21.03 2.39 17.06
CA GLU A 491 22.12 3.35 17.30
C GLU A 491 21.71 4.79 16.99
N ILE A 492 20.84 5.00 16.01
CA ILE A 492 20.28 6.32 15.68
C ILE A 492 19.34 6.80 16.79
N GLU A 493 18.46 5.94 17.29
CA GLU A 493 17.58 6.25 18.42
C GLU A 493 18.39 6.57 19.69
N ALA A 494 19.43 5.77 19.97
CA ALA A 494 20.33 6.03 21.09
C ALA A 494 21.12 7.34 20.90
N TRP A 495 21.52 7.66 19.67
CA TRP A 495 22.14 8.94 19.33
C TRP A 495 21.17 10.09 19.59
N PHE A 496 19.93 9.98 19.11
CA PHE A 496 18.89 10.98 19.30
C PHE A 496 18.63 11.24 20.79
N GLU A 497 18.43 10.19 21.58
CA GLU A 497 18.18 10.28 23.02
C GLU A 497 19.36 10.94 23.76
N LYS A 498 20.60 10.61 23.38
CA LYS A 498 21.79 11.14 24.06
C LYS A 498 22.11 12.59 23.67
N TYR A 499 21.98 12.94 22.39
CA TYR A 499 22.60 14.15 21.83
C TYR A 499 21.62 15.24 21.42
N THR A 500 20.31 15.04 21.56
CA THR A 500 19.30 16.07 21.27
C THR A 500 18.61 16.59 22.52
N SER A 501 17.97 17.75 22.41
CA SER A 501 17.16 18.36 23.44
C SER A 501 15.87 17.58 23.66
N ASP A 502 15.59 17.22 24.92
CA ASP A 502 14.31 16.59 25.29
C ASP A 502 13.12 17.57 25.16
N LEU A 503 13.39 18.86 24.96
CA LEU A 503 12.38 19.91 24.84
C LEU A 503 11.90 20.12 23.40
N ASN A 504 12.75 19.85 22.41
CA ASN A 504 12.47 20.20 21.02
C ASN A 504 13.15 19.32 19.96
N GLY A 505 13.86 18.25 20.34
CA GLY A 505 14.48 17.29 19.42
C GLY A 505 15.65 17.83 18.58
N ARG A 506 16.15 19.04 18.85
CA ARG A 506 17.31 19.61 18.15
C ARG A 506 18.62 19.13 18.77
N PRO A 507 19.72 19.02 17.98
CA PRO A 507 21.04 18.72 18.52
C PRO A 507 21.43 19.69 19.63
N LEU A 508 22.01 19.16 20.70
CA LEU A 508 22.52 19.95 21.81
C LEU A 508 23.70 20.83 21.34
N LYS A 509 23.79 22.03 21.88
CA LYS A 509 24.87 22.99 21.59
C LYS A 509 25.40 23.63 22.86
N ASP A 510 26.65 24.05 22.82
CA ASP A 510 27.22 24.85 23.91
C ASP A 510 26.45 26.16 24.11
N GLY A 511 26.41 26.63 25.36
CA GLY A 511 25.81 27.91 25.69
C GLY A 511 24.27 27.97 25.59
N SER A 512 23.56 26.84 25.59
CA SER A 512 22.09 26.84 25.70
C SER A 512 21.61 27.63 26.92
N ASP A 513 20.55 28.42 26.73
CA ASP A 513 19.88 29.18 27.81
C ASP A 513 18.85 28.33 28.57
N LYS A 514 18.54 27.12 28.07
CA LYS A 514 17.68 26.13 28.73
C LYS A 514 18.50 25.32 29.74
N PRO A 515 18.18 25.37 31.04
CA PRO A 515 18.93 24.65 32.08
C PRO A 515 19.04 23.15 31.83
N GLU A 516 17.99 22.53 31.28
CA GLU A 516 17.90 21.10 30.97
C GLU A 516 18.90 20.72 29.87
N ASP A 517 18.86 21.42 28.72
CA ASP A 517 19.79 21.20 27.62
C ASP A 517 21.23 21.48 28.03
N LYS A 518 21.45 22.55 28.81
CA LYS A 518 22.78 22.89 29.32
C LYS A 518 23.33 21.77 30.20
N ALA A 519 22.52 21.24 31.11
CA ALA A 519 22.95 20.14 31.97
C ALA A 519 23.25 18.87 31.16
N LYS A 520 22.41 18.55 30.16
CA LYS A 520 22.60 17.41 29.26
C LYS A 520 23.88 17.54 28.45
N TYR A 521 24.12 18.70 27.83
CA TYR A 521 25.35 19.00 27.10
C TYR A 521 26.60 19.01 27.99
N ASP A 522 26.54 19.64 29.17
CA ASP A 522 27.69 19.73 30.08
C ASP A 522 28.17 18.35 30.54
N ALA A 523 27.26 17.37 30.65
CA ALA A 523 27.54 15.99 31.02
C ALA A 523 28.23 15.16 29.92
N LEU A 524 28.23 15.63 28.67
CA LEU A 524 28.87 14.94 27.55
C LEU A 524 30.40 14.95 27.64
N THR A 525 31.03 13.92 27.04
CA THR A 525 32.48 13.86 26.94
C THR A 525 33.02 14.91 25.97
N ALA A 526 34.35 15.15 25.97
CA ALA A 526 34.95 16.07 25.02
C ALA A 526 34.80 15.61 23.56
N GLU A 527 34.82 14.29 23.33
CA GLU A 527 34.63 13.68 22.00
C GLU A 527 33.18 13.86 21.52
N ASP A 528 32.21 13.58 22.41
CA ASP A 528 30.79 13.83 22.14
C ASP A 528 30.52 15.29 21.75
N LYS A 529 31.15 16.24 22.45
CA LYS A 529 31.00 17.69 22.19
C LYS A 529 31.60 18.08 20.85
N ALA A 530 32.76 17.54 20.49
CA ALA A 530 33.39 17.78 19.19
C ALA A 530 32.54 17.21 18.04
N MET A 531 31.95 16.02 18.21
CA MET A 531 30.99 15.45 17.26
C MET A 531 29.76 16.35 17.10
N LEU A 532 29.20 16.85 18.20
CA LEU A 532 28.05 17.77 18.14
C LEU A 532 28.38 19.13 17.50
N GLU A 533 29.60 19.65 17.67
CA GLU A 533 30.05 20.86 16.97
C GLU A 533 30.07 20.64 15.45
N ASP A 534 30.51 19.46 15.01
CA ASP A 534 30.50 19.07 13.60
C ASP A 534 29.06 18.93 13.08
N VAL A 535 28.20 18.18 13.78
CA VAL A 535 26.77 18.03 13.45
C VAL A 535 26.07 19.38 13.37
N THR A 536 26.23 20.24 14.37
CA THR A 536 25.57 21.56 14.42
C THR A 536 26.10 22.56 13.39
N SER A 537 27.23 22.26 12.73
CA SER A 537 27.72 23.04 11.60
C SER A 537 26.97 22.72 10.30
N GLY A 538 26.43 21.50 10.16
CA GLY A 538 25.65 21.05 9.01
C GLY A 538 24.14 21.10 9.24
N ALA A 539 23.66 20.68 10.41
CA ALA A 539 22.23 20.55 10.72
C ALA A 539 21.87 21.02 12.13
N THR A 540 20.80 21.80 12.24
CA THR A 540 20.27 22.31 13.52
C THR A 540 18.75 22.13 13.67
N MET A 541 18.09 21.62 12.63
CA MET A 541 16.68 21.29 12.64
C MET A 541 16.38 20.16 13.62
N SER A 542 15.15 20.11 14.10
CA SER A 542 14.71 19.03 14.97
C SER A 542 14.60 17.74 14.16
N LEU A 543 14.95 16.61 14.80
CA LEU A 543 14.64 15.28 14.29
C LEU A 543 13.29 14.75 14.77
N ASN A 544 12.74 15.35 15.82
CA ASN A 544 11.42 15.03 16.37
C ASN A 544 10.86 16.25 17.12
N ASP A 545 9.98 16.99 16.45
CA ASP A 545 9.12 18.02 17.04
C ASP A 545 7.80 18.10 16.28
N GLY A 546 6.89 19.02 16.60
CA GLY A 546 5.60 19.11 15.91
C GLY A 546 5.68 19.25 14.38
N HIS A 547 6.82 19.61 13.79
CA HIS A 547 6.99 19.65 12.34
C HIS A 547 7.30 18.27 11.74
N GLY A 548 7.65 17.23 12.50
CA GLY A 548 7.89 15.90 11.94
C GLY A 548 8.66 14.99 12.88
N ASP A 549 8.41 13.68 12.78
CA ASP A 549 9.14 12.64 13.51
C ASP A 549 9.95 11.81 12.52
N LEU A 550 11.19 12.23 12.30
CA LEU A 550 12.11 11.61 11.36
C LEU A 550 12.59 10.26 11.88
N ILE A 551 12.74 10.13 13.19
CA ILE A 551 13.18 8.89 13.83
C ILE A 551 12.12 7.80 13.66
N ALA A 552 10.84 8.13 13.86
CA ALA A 552 9.74 7.19 13.63
C ALA A 552 9.66 6.73 12.17
N ALA A 553 9.87 7.62 11.19
CA ALA A 553 9.87 7.25 9.78
C ALA A 553 11.05 6.30 9.43
N ILE A 554 12.25 6.56 9.96
CA ILE A 554 13.42 5.68 9.78
C ILE A 554 13.21 4.32 10.48
N ARG A 555 12.58 4.31 11.66
CA ARG A 555 12.19 3.08 12.36
C ARG A 555 11.20 2.26 11.53
N ALA A 556 10.16 2.89 11.02
CA ALA A 556 9.16 2.25 10.17
C ALA A 556 9.81 1.70 8.89
N SER A 557 10.77 2.40 8.28
CA SER A 557 11.46 1.88 7.09
C SER A 557 12.23 0.59 7.40
N TYR A 558 12.89 0.52 8.56
CA TYR A 558 13.57 -0.71 8.99
C TYR A 558 12.58 -1.85 9.25
N GLU A 559 11.47 -1.60 9.95
CA GLU A 559 10.48 -2.62 10.28
C GLU A 559 9.79 -3.19 9.04
N ASN A 560 9.56 -2.36 8.02
CA ASN A 560 8.91 -2.73 6.76
C ASN A 560 9.89 -3.17 5.66
N ARG A 561 11.14 -3.50 6.01
CA ARG A 561 12.16 -3.82 5.01
C ARG A 561 11.90 -5.16 4.33
N ILE A 562 12.19 -5.19 3.04
CA ILE A 562 12.18 -6.39 2.19
C ILE A 562 13.60 -6.66 1.68
N THR A 563 13.92 -7.92 1.45
CA THR A 563 15.21 -8.33 0.91
C THR A 563 15.31 -7.94 -0.57
N ILE A 564 16.48 -7.46 -0.99
CA ILE A 564 16.75 -7.09 -2.40
C ILE A 564 18.08 -7.62 -2.95
N ASN A 565 19.02 -8.06 -2.10
CA ASN A 565 20.30 -8.67 -2.50
C ASN A 565 21.07 -7.88 -3.58
N LEU A 566 21.22 -6.57 -3.43
CA LEU A 566 21.89 -5.69 -4.38
C LEU A 566 23.40 -5.71 -4.21
N SER A 567 24.12 -5.87 -5.32
CA SER A 567 25.58 -5.73 -5.42
C SER A 567 25.95 -4.74 -6.52
N VAL A 568 26.85 -3.80 -6.19
CA VAL A 568 27.34 -2.74 -7.08
C VAL A 568 28.82 -2.99 -7.37
N LYS A 569 29.19 -3.08 -8.66
CA LYS A 569 30.50 -3.56 -9.13
C LYS A 569 31.49 -2.49 -9.54
#